data_AF-D6PK72-F1
#
_entry.id   AF-D6PK72-F1
#
_cell.length_a   1.000
_cell.length_b   1.000
_cell.length_c   1.000
_cell.angle_alpha   90.00
_cell.angle_beta   90.00
_cell.angle_gamma   90.00
#
_symmetry.space_group_name_H-M   'P 1'
#
loop_
_entity.id
_entity.type
_entity.pdbx_description
1 polymer ?
#
loop_
_entity_poly.entity_id
_entity_poly.type
_entity_poly.pdbx_seq_one_letter_code
_entity_poly.pdbx_strand_id
1 'polypeptide(L)'
;MKFYAYLRKNPELEIRILEARKLGIQTLIDKLMQVFSYQEIESPNEVLWIREKTKFIQWVAGKVSDLYSDNKPVKQNIDTKMTISWEDNNDDLIDVSGDITDIPPDNKD
;
A
#
# COMPACT_ATOMS: atom_id res chain seq x y z
N MET A 1 -17.94 21.83 -1.70
CA MET A 1 -17.52 20.48 -2.17
C MET A 1 -18.42 19.41 -1.56
N LYS A 2 -19.41 18.89 -2.29
CA LYS A 2 -20.45 17.98 -1.75
C LYS A 2 -20.26 16.50 -2.13
N PHE A 3 -19.49 16.21 -3.18
CA PHE A 3 -19.37 14.86 -3.74
C PHE A 3 -18.51 13.90 -2.89
N TYR A 4 -17.27 14.29 -2.55
CA TYR A 4 -16.40 13.46 -1.71
C TYR A 4 -16.90 13.33 -0.27
N ALA A 5 -17.60 14.35 0.24
CA ALA A 5 -18.25 14.27 1.53
C ALA A 5 -19.44 13.30 1.55
N TYR A 6 -20.13 13.15 0.42
CA TYR A 6 -21.22 12.18 0.24
C TYR A 6 -20.69 10.74 0.07
N LEU A 7 -19.60 10.58 -0.69
CA LEU A 7 -18.87 9.33 -0.84
C LEU A 7 -18.43 8.73 0.51
N ARG A 8 -17.83 9.56 1.39
CA ARG A 8 -17.39 9.14 2.72
C ARG A 8 -18.50 8.62 3.64
N LYS A 9 -19.76 9.01 3.39
CA LYS A 9 -20.90 8.55 4.18
C LYS A 9 -21.41 7.18 3.74
N ASN A 10 -21.10 6.76 2.51
CA ASN A 10 -21.64 5.56 1.89
C ASN A 10 -20.49 4.70 1.30
N PRO A 11 -19.92 3.75 2.06
CA PRO A 11 -18.76 2.98 1.63
C PRO A 11 -19.02 2.10 0.40
N GLU A 12 -20.24 1.59 0.21
CA GLU A 12 -20.59 0.80 -0.99
C GLU A 12 -20.50 1.65 -2.28
N LEU A 13 -20.96 2.90 -2.22
CA LEU A 13 -20.91 3.81 -3.36
C LEU A 13 -19.47 4.21 -3.68
N GLU A 14 -18.62 4.33 -2.66
CA GLU A 14 -17.20 4.58 -2.83
C GLU A 14 -16.50 3.44 -3.58
N ILE A 15 -16.79 2.19 -3.21
CA ILE A 15 -16.26 1.01 -3.91
C ILE A 15 -16.69 1.01 -5.39
N ARG A 16 -17.99 1.20 -5.67
CA ARG A 16 -18.51 1.25 -7.04
C ARG A 16 -17.87 2.37 -7.86
N ILE A 17 -17.63 3.53 -7.25
CA ILE A 17 -16.98 4.66 -7.92
C ILE A 17 -15.49 4.36 -8.18
N LEU A 18 -14.81 3.66 -7.28
CA LEU A 18 -13.43 3.22 -7.50
C LEU A 18 -13.34 2.22 -8.66
N GLU A 19 -14.27 1.26 -8.74
CA GLU A 19 -14.37 0.32 -9.86
C GLU A 19 -14.67 1.05 -11.19
N ALA A 20 -15.62 1.98 -11.18
CA ALA A 20 -15.93 2.80 -12.35
C ALA A 20 -14.73 3.63 -12.83
N ARG A 21 -13.89 4.14 -11.90
CA ARG A 21 -12.64 4.83 -12.26
C ARG A 21 -11.63 3.89 -12.93
N LYS A 22 -11.49 2.66 -12.44
CA LYS A 22 -10.61 1.65 -13.05
C LYS A 22 -11.07 1.33 -14.47
N LEU A 23 -12.37 1.08 -14.67
CA LEU A 23 -12.95 0.80 -15.98
C LEU A 23 -12.82 2.00 -16.95
N GLY A 24 -13.02 3.22 -16.44
CA GLY A 24 -12.85 4.44 -17.22
C GLY A 24 -11.42 4.60 -17.76
N ILE A 25 -10.42 4.24 -16.97
CA ILE A 25 -9.01 4.28 -17.41
C ILE A 25 -8.69 3.22 -18.44
N GLN A 26 -9.19 1.99 -18.26
CA GLN A 26 -9.07 0.93 -19.27
C GLN A 26 -9.64 1.41 -20.62
N THR A 27 -10.84 1.99 -20.58
CA THR A 27 -11.49 2.55 -21.78
C THR A 27 -10.68 3.68 -22.41
N LEU A 28 -10.03 4.53 -21.60
CA LEU A 28 -9.17 5.61 -22.11
C LEU A 28 -7.91 5.06 -22.78
N ILE A 29 -7.31 4.01 -22.22
CA ILE A 29 -6.13 3.35 -22.81
C ILE A 29 -6.52 2.70 -24.15
N ASP A 30 -7.66 2.02 -24.23
CA ASP A 30 -8.13 1.41 -25.47
C ASP A 30 -8.40 2.46 -26.57
N LYS A 31 -9.02 3.58 -26.21
CA LYS A 31 -9.18 4.72 -27.14
C LYS A 31 -7.84 5.29 -27.60
N LEU A 32 -6.86 5.33 -26.71
CA LEU A 32 -5.51 5.80 -27.03
C LEU A 32 -4.84 4.87 -28.05
N MET A 33 -4.95 3.55 -27.85
CA MET A 33 -4.46 2.56 -28.80
C MET A 33 -5.13 2.73 -30.16
N GLN A 34 -6.44 2.92 -30.20
CA GLN A 34 -7.16 3.19 -31.46
C GLN A 34 -6.66 4.45 -32.16
N VAL A 35 -6.46 5.54 -31.42
CA VAL A 35 -5.90 6.79 -31.96
C VAL A 35 -4.51 6.56 -32.56
N PHE A 36 -3.63 5.82 -31.89
CA PHE A 36 -2.29 5.54 -32.43
C PHE A 36 -2.28 4.58 -33.63
N SER A 37 -3.23 3.64 -33.70
CA SER A 37 -3.28 2.65 -34.78
C SER A 37 -3.97 3.17 -36.05
N TYR A 38 -4.97 4.03 -35.93
CA TYR A 38 -5.84 4.41 -37.06
C TYR A 38 -5.73 5.87 -37.48
N GLN A 39 -5.16 6.75 -36.65
CA GLN A 39 -5.12 8.18 -36.98
C GLN A 39 -3.90 8.49 -37.85
N GLU A 40 -4.14 8.83 -39.12
CA GLU A 40 -3.13 9.45 -39.98
C GLU A 40 -2.93 10.90 -39.49
N ILE A 41 -1.82 11.17 -38.81
CA ILE A 41 -1.56 12.47 -38.22
C ILE A 41 -0.93 13.38 -39.28
N GLU A 42 -1.69 14.36 -39.77
CA GLU A 42 -1.24 15.26 -40.84
C GLU A 42 -0.36 16.42 -40.33
N SER A 43 -0.50 16.82 -39.06
CA SER A 43 0.14 18.02 -38.51
C SER A 43 1.10 17.73 -37.35
N PRO A 44 2.37 18.19 -37.40
CA PRO A 44 3.35 18.00 -36.33
C PRO A 44 2.91 18.52 -34.94
N ASN A 45 2.09 19.59 -34.91
CA ASN A 45 1.59 20.16 -33.66
C ASN A 45 0.55 19.25 -32.98
N GLU A 46 -0.24 18.50 -33.76
CA GLU A 46 -1.23 17.58 -33.23
C GLU A 46 -0.55 16.35 -32.60
N VAL A 47 0.56 15.89 -33.19
CA VAL A 47 1.41 14.83 -32.61
C VAL A 47 1.89 15.24 -31.21
N LEU A 48 2.35 16.48 -31.05
CA LEU A 48 2.80 17.01 -29.75
C LEU A 48 1.69 16.97 -28.70
N TRP A 49 0.47 17.34 -29.08
CA TRP A 49 -0.69 17.34 -28.19
C TRP A 49 -1.15 15.92 -27.82
N ILE A 50 -1.18 15.00 -28.80
CA ILE A 50 -1.51 13.59 -28.58
C ILE A 50 -0.48 12.93 -27.65
N ARG A 51 0.81 13.25 -27.82
CA ARG A 51 1.88 12.79 -26.95
C ARG A 51 1.68 13.23 -25.51
N GLU A 52 1.29 14.48 -25.28
CA GLU A 52 1.09 14.99 -23.92
C GLU A 52 -0.14 14.37 -23.25
N LYS A 53 -1.24 14.22 -24.00
CA LYS A 53 -2.42 13.47 -23.54
C LYS A 53 -2.10 12.03 -23.16
N THR A 54 -1.27 11.37 -23.96
CA THR A 54 -0.82 10.00 -23.73
C THR A 54 -0.04 9.88 -22.42
N LYS A 55 0.93 10.76 -22.21
CA LYS A 55 1.72 10.80 -20.96
C LYS A 55 0.85 11.05 -19.75
N PHE A 56 -0.12 11.97 -19.85
CA PHE A 56 -1.04 12.25 -18.77
C PHE A 56 -1.90 11.01 -18.43
N ILE A 57 -2.46 10.33 -19.43
CA ILE A 57 -3.27 9.13 -19.22
C ILE A 57 -2.45 7.99 -18.61
N GLN A 58 -1.21 7.77 -19.06
CA GLN A 58 -0.28 6.80 -18.45
C GLN A 58 0.01 7.13 -16.98
N TRP A 59 0.26 8.42 -16.67
CA TRP A 59 0.49 8.86 -15.30
C TRP A 59 -0.74 8.64 -14.40
N VAL A 60 -1.95 8.97 -14.88
CA VAL A 60 -3.20 8.73 -14.15
C VAL A 60 -3.45 7.24 -13.96
N ALA A 61 -3.16 6.42 -14.98
CA ALA A 61 -3.36 4.98 -14.92
C ALA A 61 -2.56 4.34 -13.77
N GLY A 62 -1.28 4.69 -13.62
CA GLY A 62 -0.44 4.21 -12.52
C GLY A 62 -0.85 4.73 -11.14
N LYS A 63 -1.69 5.76 -11.03
CA LYS A 63 -2.23 6.27 -9.76
C LYS A 63 -3.56 5.65 -9.35
N VAL A 64 -4.33 5.14 -10.29
CA VAL A 64 -5.69 4.63 -10.04
C VAL A 64 -5.75 3.10 -10.04
N SER A 65 -4.86 2.44 -10.78
CA SER A 65 -4.78 0.98 -10.82
C SER A 65 -3.33 0.52 -10.72
N ASP A 66 -3.09 -0.45 -9.83
CA ASP A 66 -1.80 -1.12 -9.72
C ASP A 66 -1.45 -1.92 -11.00
N LEU A 67 -2.46 -2.27 -11.80
CA LEU A 67 -2.32 -3.00 -13.05
C LEU A 67 -1.47 -2.25 -14.11
N TYR A 68 -1.44 -0.92 -14.01
CA TYR A 68 -0.66 -0.04 -14.88
C TYR A 68 0.44 0.70 -14.11
N SER A 69 0.70 0.28 -12.87
CA SER A 69 1.80 0.78 -12.07
C SER A 69 3.12 0.24 -12.62
N ASP A 70 4.19 0.98 -12.36
CA ASP A 70 5.52 0.60 -12.82
C ASP A 70 5.93 -0.70 -12.12
N ASN A 71 6.17 -1.77 -12.90
CA ASN A 71 6.63 -3.04 -12.36
C ASN A 71 8.03 -2.85 -11.79
N LYS A 72 8.13 -2.64 -10.48
CA LYS A 72 9.40 -2.77 -9.77
C LYS A 72 9.60 -4.27 -9.53
N PRO A 73 10.47 -4.98 -10.27
CA PRO A 73 10.85 -6.31 -9.86
C PRO A 73 11.50 -6.16 -8.49
N VAL A 74 10.80 -6.58 -7.45
CA VAL A 74 11.40 -6.72 -6.13
C VAL A 74 12.37 -7.89 -6.30
N LYS A 75 13.61 -7.58 -6.69
CA LYS A 75 14.74 -8.51 -6.60
C LYS A 75 14.99 -8.74 -5.12
N GLN A 76 14.14 -9.56 -4.50
CA GLN A 76 14.49 -10.18 -3.25
C GLN A 76 15.58 -11.19 -3.64
N ASN A 77 16.84 -10.77 -3.55
CA ASN A 77 17.92 -11.72 -3.34
C ASN A 77 17.70 -12.26 -1.93
N ILE A 78 16.80 -13.25 -1.84
CA ILE A 78 16.38 -13.89 -0.61
C ILE A 78 17.56 -14.77 -0.15
N ASP A 79 18.43 -14.20 0.66
CA ASP A 79 19.20 -14.98 1.64
C ASP A 79 18.42 -14.86 2.96
N THR A 80 17.34 -15.65 3.11
CA THR A 80 16.50 -15.62 4.33
C THR A 80 17.24 -16.28 5.49
N LYS A 81 18.08 -15.52 6.17
CA LYS A 81 18.34 -15.70 7.60
C LYS A 81 18.25 -14.35 8.30
N MET A 82 17.02 -13.88 8.48
CA MET A 82 16.75 -12.77 9.37
C MET A 82 16.47 -13.35 10.76
N THR A 83 17.52 -13.59 11.53
CA THR A 83 17.39 -13.98 12.95
C THR A 83 17.24 -12.70 13.76
N ILE A 84 16.05 -12.43 14.28
CA ILE A 84 15.80 -11.32 15.20
C ILE A 84 15.67 -11.93 16.59
N SER A 85 16.70 -11.76 17.42
CA SER A 85 16.68 -12.10 18.85
C SER A 85 16.58 -10.82 19.67
N TRP A 86 15.68 -10.82 20.65
CA TRP A 86 15.64 -9.83 21.72
C TRP A 86 16.20 -10.50 22.97
N GLU A 87 17.20 -9.90 23.62
CA GLU A 87 17.67 -10.39 24.92
C GLU A 87 16.59 -10.14 25.98
N ASP A 88 16.10 -11.22 26.60
CA ASP A 88 15.24 -11.17 27.78
C ASP A 88 16.14 -11.08 29.02
N ASN A 89 16.50 -9.87 29.43
CA ASN A 89 17.23 -9.64 30.68
C ASN A 89 16.27 -9.75 31.88
N ASN A 90 15.80 -10.97 32.14
CA ASN A 90 15.01 -11.34 33.34
C ASN A 90 15.75 -12.30 34.29
N ASP A 91 17.07 -12.40 34.19
CA ASP A 91 17.88 -13.26 35.09
C ASP A 91 18.14 -12.66 36.49
N ASP A 92 17.62 -11.46 36.79
CA ASP A 92 17.67 -10.83 38.12
C ASP A 92 16.33 -10.92 38.89
N LEU A 93 15.52 -11.96 38.64
CA LEU A 93 14.39 -12.30 39.51
C LEU A 93 14.87 -13.12 40.72
N ILE A 94 15.12 -12.45 41.84
CA ILE A 94 15.26 -13.09 43.15
C ILE A 94 13.94 -13.82 43.48
N ASP A 95 14.01 -15.13 43.60
CA ASP A 95 12.89 -15.98 44.05
C ASP A 95 12.63 -15.76 45.55
N VAL A 96 11.51 -15.10 45.86
CA VAL A 96 11.02 -14.87 47.24
C VAL A 96 9.95 -15.93 47.56
N SER A 97 10.31 -17.21 47.48
CA SER A 97 9.39 -18.30 47.86
C SER A 97 10.03 -19.54 48.52
N GLY A 98 11.25 -19.44 49.05
CA GLY A 98 11.90 -20.52 49.83
C GLY A 98 11.97 -20.23 51.34
N ASP A 99 11.15 -20.96 52.10
CA ASP A 99 11.11 -21.15 53.57
C ASP A 99 12.02 -20.28 54.48
N ILE A 100 11.38 -19.31 55.13
CA ILE A 100 11.81 -18.77 56.43
C ILE A 100 11.53 -19.80 57.53
N THR A 101 12.43 -20.78 57.70
CA THR A 101 12.47 -21.64 58.89
C THR A 101 13.71 -21.32 59.71
N ASP A 102 13.72 -20.16 60.36
CA ASP A 102 14.53 -19.87 61.55
C ASP A 102 14.05 -18.55 62.16
N ILE A 103 12.78 -18.53 62.58
CA ILE A 103 12.27 -17.49 63.49
C ILE A 103 12.62 -17.99 64.90
N PRO A 104 13.44 -17.29 65.69
CA PRO A 104 13.68 -17.67 67.08
C PRO A 104 12.34 -17.65 67.84
N PRO A 105 12.08 -18.61 68.76
CA PRO A 105 10.85 -18.59 69.53
C PRO A 105 10.78 -17.33 70.39
N ASP A 106 9.74 -16.53 70.18
CA ASP A 106 9.36 -15.36 70.97
C ASP A 106 9.00 -15.82 72.39
N ASN A 107 9.97 -15.81 73.30
CA ASN A 107 9.74 -16.13 74.70
C ASN A 107 9.36 -14.86 75.45
N LYS A 108 8.06 -14.67 75.62
CA LYS A 108 7.48 -13.77 76.62
C LYS A 108 7.77 -14.30 78.02
N ASP A 109 8.70 -13.64 78.71
CA ASP A 109 8.63 -13.18 80.11
C ASP A 109 9.87 -12.36 80.48
#